data_AF-A0A527ZBM9-F1
#
_entry.id   AF-A0A527ZBM9-F1
#
_cell.length_a   1.000
_cell.length_b   1.000
_cell.length_c   1.000
_cell.angle_alpha   90.00
_cell.angle_beta   90.00
_cell.angle_gamma   90.00
#
_symmetry.space_group_name_H-M   'P 1'
#
loop_
_entity.id
_entity.type
_entity.pdbx_description
1 polymer ?
#
loop_
_entity_poly.entity_id
_entity_poly.type
_entity_poly.pdbx_seq_one_letter_code
_entity_poly.pdbx_strand_id
1 'polypeptide(L)' 'NDTIRGGAGSDRLAGYDGTDLLDGGTGADLMNGGAGNDTYYVDNVLDNVIDEAGLDQIFSLVTYSLAVDRRLVENLR' A
#
# COMPACT_ATOMS: atom_id res chain seq x y z
N ASN A 1 2.21 4.38 15.39
CA ASN A 1 1.15 5.28 14.90
C ASN A 1 1.80 6.46 14.26
N ASP A 2 2.17 6.25 13.02
CA ASP A 2 3.07 7.09 12.28
C ASP A 2 2.46 7.42 10.92
N THR A 3 2.92 8.51 10.34
CA THR A 3 2.55 8.89 8.98
C THR A 3 3.84 9.01 8.18
N ILE A 4 4.01 8.09 7.25
CA ILE A 4 5.24 7.91 6.48
C ILE A 4 4.92 8.24 5.03
N ARG A 5 5.74 9.13 4.44
CA ARG A 5 5.61 9.56 3.05
C ARG A 5 6.93 9.35 2.33
N GLY A 6 6.95 8.56 1.26
CA GLY A 6 8.12 8.34 0.40
C GLY A 6 8.38 9.57 -0.47
N GLY A 7 7.36 10.00 -1.21
CA GLY A 7 7.38 11.24 -1.98
C GLY A 7 7.65 10.97 -3.45
N ALA A 8 8.88 11.14 -3.91
CA ALA A 8 9.21 10.90 -5.31
C ALA A 8 10.45 10.03 -5.45
N GLY A 9 10.35 8.98 -6.26
CA GLY A 9 11.40 7.99 -6.43
C GLY A 9 10.95 6.62 -5.92
N SER A 10 11.88 5.67 -5.87
CA SER A 10 11.60 4.36 -5.27
C SER A 10 12.00 4.38 -3.80
N ASP A 11 11.01 4.34 -2.93
CA ASP A 11 11.17 4.46 -1.49
C ASP A 11 10.94 3.14 -0.75
N ARG A 12 11.46 3.06 0.47
CA ARG A 12 11.23 1.95 1.40
C ARG A 12 10.67 2.51 2.69
N LEU A 13 9.39 2.26 2.93
CA LEU A 13 8.64 2.73 4.09
C LEU A 13 8.47 1.57 5.09
N ALA A 14 8.61 1.87 6.38
CA ALA A 14 8.46 0.89 7.46
C ALA A 14 7.71 1.52 8.65
N GLY A 15 6.50 1.04 8.94
CA GLY A 15 5.64 1.48 10.06
C GLY A 15 6.04 0.85 11.40
N TYR A 16 6.40 -0.43 11.38
CA TYR A 16 6.65 -1.27 12.56
C TYR A 16 5.38 -1.58 13.36
N ASP A 17 5.36 -1.31 14.66
CA ASP A 17 4.20 -1.60 15.50
C ASP A 17 3.30 -0.36 15.58
N GLY A 18 2.01 -0.53 15.31
CA GLY A 18 1.02 0.52 15.48
C GLY A 18 -0.06 0.53 14.40
N THR A 19 -0.82 1.62 14.38
CA THR A 19 -1.72 1.96 13.28
C THR A 19 -1.07 3.08 12.49
N ASP A 20 -0.49 2.72 11.36
CA ASP A 20 0.36 3.58 10.55
C ASP A 20 -0.28 3.92 9.19
N LEU A 21 0.07 5.09 8.67
CA LEU A 21 -0.31 5.53 7.34
C LEU A 21 0.95 5.59 6.48
N LEU A 22 1.01 4.76 5.45
CA LEU A 22 2.11 4.68 4.51
C LEU A 22 1.65 5.20 3.13
N ASP A 23 2.31 6.24 2.65
CA ASP A 23 2.06 6.86 1.35
C ASP A 23 3.35 6.84 0.53
N GLY A 24 3.43 5.93 -0.45
CA GLY A 24 4.60 5.78 -1.30
C GLY A 24 4.90 7.07 -2.07
N GLY A 25 3.86 7.76 -2.52
CA GLY A 25 3.99 8.82 -3.52
C GLY A 25 4.42 8.24 -4.86
N THR A 26 5.03 9.07 -5.73
CA THR A 26 5.33 8.64 -7.09
C THR A 26 6.57 7.76 -7.12
N GLY A 27 6.45 6.57 -7.71
CA GLY A 27 7.61 5.74 -8.02
C GLY A 27 7.27 4.28 -7.83
N ALA A 28 8.26 3.44 -7.54
CA ALA A 28 8.00 2.03 -7.25
C ALA A 28 8.46 1.78 -5.82
N ASP A 29 7.49 1.71 -4.91
CA ASP A 29 7.76 1.77 -3.48
C ASP A 29 7.59 0.42 -2.80
N LEU A 30 8.33 0.23 -1.72
CA LEU A 30 8.13 -0.89 -0.80
C LEU A 30 7.59 -0.36 0.52
N MET A 31 6.34 -0.69 0.83
CA MET A 31 5.65 -0.23 2.03
C MET A 31 5.42 -1.40 2.98
N ASN A 32 6.12 -1.41 4.12
CA ASN A 32 5.91 -2.40 5.17
C ASN A 32 5.20 -1.74 6.36
N GLY A 33 3.92 -2.05 6.61
CA GLY A 33 3.19 -1.50 7.75
C GLY A 33 3.67 -2.12 9.04
N GLY A 34 3.67 -3.45 9.11
CA GLY A 34 4.15 -4.20 10.26
C GLY A 34 2.97 -4.76 11.05
N ALA A 35 2.95 -4.57 12.37
CA ALA A 35 1.92 -5.10 13.24
C ALA A 35 0.92 -4.01 13.64
N GLY A 36 -0.36 -4.27 13.46
CA GLY A 36 -1.47 -3.38 13.77
C GLY A 36 -2.26 -3.05 12.51
N ASN A 37 -3.24 -2.14 12.60
CA ASN A 37 -4.12 -1.86 11.47
C ASN A 37 -3.58 -0.68 10.67
N ASP A 38 -3.02 -0.96 9.50
CA ASP A 38 -2.32 0.05 8.70
C ASP A 38 -3.14 0.53 7.50
N THR A 39 -2.77 1.69 6.97
CA THR A 39 -3.38 2.29 5.78
C THR A 39 -2.33 2.64 4.75
N TYR A 40 -2.47 2.09 3.55
CA TYR A 40 -1.51 2.25 2.46
C TYR A 40 -2.12 3.06 1.31
N TYR A 41 -1.37 4.03 0.78
CA TYR A 41 -1.70 4.74 -0.45
C TYR A 41 -0.77 4.27 -1.57
N VAL A 42 -1.35 3.60 -2.55
CA VAL A 42 -0.66 3.01 -3.71
C VAL A 42 -1.02 3.82 -4.94
N ASP A 43 -0.03 4.48 -5.55
CA ASP A 43 -0.22 5.30 -6.76
C ASP A 43 0.49 4.75 -8.01
N ASN A 44 1.30 3.70 -7.84
CA ASN A 44 1.99 3.01 -8.92
C ASN A 44 1.70 1.51 -8.95
N VAL A 45 1.60 0.94 -10.16
CA VAL A 45 1.43 -0.50 -10.37
C VAL A 45 2.60 -1.33 -9.84
N LEU A 46 3.77 -0.72 -9.66
CA LEU A 46 4.99 -1.36 -9.18
C LEU A 46 5.18 -1.25 -7.67
N ASP A 47 4.25 -0.62 -6.95
CA ASP A 47 4.30 -0.58 -5.50
C ASP A 47 4.07 -1.95 -4.89
N ASN A 48 4.77 -2.23 -3.81
CA ASN A 48 4.71 -3.49 -3.08
C ASN A 48 4.38 -3.21 -1.62
N VAL A 49 3.21 -3.67 -1.19
CA VAL A 49 2.75 -3.59 0.19
C VAL A 49 3.04 -4.93 0.88
N ILE A 50 3.77 -4.86 1.99
CA ILE A 50 4.05 -5.97 2.89
C ILE A 50 3.36 -5.67 4.22
N ASP A 51 2.67 -6.66 4.75
CA ASP A 51 2.00 -6.58 6.04
C ASP A 51 2.35 -7.80 6.89
N GLU A 52 2.39 -7.64 8.22
CA GLU A 52 2.62 -8.76 9.14
C GLU A 52 1.34 -9.22 9.83
N ALA A 53 0.54 -8.29 10.38
CA ALA A 53 -0.72 -8.62 11.04
C ALA A 53 -1.60 -7.38 11.26
N GLY A 54 -2.84 -7.41 10.78
CA GLY A 54 -3.75 -6.29 10.95
C GLY A 54 -5.09 -6.50 10.26
N LEU A 55 -5.97 -5.52 10.44
CA LEU A 55 -7.05 -5.26 9.50
C LEU A 55 -6.72 -3.98 8.72
N ASP A 56 -6.09 -4.18 7.58
CA ASP A 56 -5.45 -3.10 6.84
C ASP A 56 -6.32 -2.55 5.72
N GLN A 57 -6.02 -1.33 5.30
CA GLN A 57 -6.71 -0.63 4.23
C GLN A 57 -5.74 -0.22 3.14
N ILE A 58 -6.06 -0.53 1.88
CA ILE A 58 -5.26 -0.10 0.73
C ILE A 58 -6.11 0.82 -0.13
N PHE A 59 -5.66 2.07 -0.28
CA PHE A 59 -6.21 3.06 -1.20
C PHE A 59 -5.36 3.08 -2.46
N SER A 60 -5.87 2.47 -3.53
CA SER A 60 -5.22 2.51 -4.83
C SER A 60 -5.78 3.64 -5.69
N LEU A 61 -4.89 4.52 -6.17
CA LEU A 61 -5.19 5.57 -7.16
C LEU A 61 -4.94 5.08 -8.59
N VAL A 62 -4.32 3.91 -8.74
CA VAL A 62 -4.08 3.26 -10.02
C VAL A 62 -5.36 2.60 -10.50
N THR A 63 -5.76 2.91 -11.73
CA THR A 63 -6.82 2.14 -12.38
C THR A 63 -6.28 0.77 -12.78
N TYR A 64 -6.54 -0.26 -11.96
CA TYR A 64 -6.32 -1.64 -12.39
C TYR A 64 -7.32 -1.94 -13.52
N SER A 65 -6.87 -1.84 -14.77
CA SER A 65 -7.65 -2.31 -15.92
C SER A 65 -7.74 -3.83 -15.83
N LEU A 66 -8.82 -4.35 -15.25
CA LEU A 66 -9.17 -5.77 -15.25
C LEU A 66 -9.63 -6.28 -16.64
N ALA A 67 -8.93 -5.85 -17.68
CA ALA A 67 -9.12 -6.33 -19.05
C ALA A 67 -8.50 -7.73 -19.26
N VAL A 68 -7.74 -8.25 -18.29
CA VAL A 68 -7.15 -9.59 -18.34
C VAL A 68 -7.47 -10.31 -17.03
N ASP A 69 -8.41 -11.25 -17.14
CA ASP A 69 -8.76 -12.30 -16.18
C ASP A 69 -9.78 -11.97 -15.07
N ARG A 70 -11.06 -12.17 -15.41
CA ARG A 70 -12.25 -12.08 -14.52
C ARG A 70 -12.33 -13.21 -13.48
N ARG A 71 -11.21 -13.64 -12.90
CA ARG A 71 -11.24 -14.82 -12.02
C ARG A 71 -10.90 -14.56 -10.55
N LEU A 72 -10.34 -13.42 -10.17
CA LEU A 72 -9.82 -13.27 -8.79
C LEU A 72 -10.05 -11.92 -8.09
N VAL A 73 -10.72 -10.94 -8.68
CA VAL A 73 -10.95 -9.67 -7.95
C VAL A 73 -12.24 -9.73 -7.16
N GLU A 74 -12.11 -10.23 -5.93
CA GLU A 74 -13.09 -10.04 -4.88
C GLU A 74 -12.71 -8.78 -4.09
N ASN A 75 -13.63 -7.82 -4.01
CA ASN A 75 -13.59 -6.63 -3.14
C ASN A 75 -12.80 -5.42 -3.63
N LEU A 76 -13.28 -4.80 -4.71
CA LEU A 76 -13.17 -3.33 -4.84
C LEU A 76 -14.55 -2.73 -4.51
N ARG A 77 -14.66 -2.03 -3.38
CA ARG A 77 -15.78 -1.13 -3.10
C ARG A 77 -15.35 0.30 -3.38
#